data_AF-A0A438JKU2-F1
#
_entry.id   AF-A0A438JKU2-F1
#
_cell.length_a   1.000
_cell.length_b   1.000
_cell.length_c   1.000
_cell.angle_alpha   90.00
_cell.angle_beta   90.00
_cell.angle_gamma   90.00
#
_symmetry.space_group_name_H-M   'P 1'
#
loop_
_entity.id
_entity.type
_entity.pdbx_description
1 polymer ?
#
loop_
_entity_poly.entity_id
_entity_poly.type
_entity_poly.pdbx_seq_one_letter_code
_entity_poly.pdbx_strand_id
1 'polypeptide(L)'
;MAIARTGVFVDDYLDYASTLPAELQRLLNTIRELDERSQSMINQTRQQTKYCLGLSSQSSKKGNPEEDEVAFEKMRKDIEANQDNALSLCTEKVLLAQQAFDLVSCFSNFNFDCLIPMLCSIGVHCPISSCIALSPPVNA
;
A
#
# COMPACT_ATOMS: atom_id res chain seq x y z
N MET A 1 22.30 31.97 30.31
CA MET A 1 21.94 30.59 30.66
C MET A 1 20.92 30.12 29.64
N ALA A 2 21.27 29.14 28.80
CA ALA A 2 20.35 28.25 28.09
C ALA A 2 21.21 27.27 27.28
N ILE A 3 21.57 26.14 27.90
CA ILE A 3 21.93 24.96 27.14
C ILE A 3 20.59 24.48 26.59
N ALA A 4 20.36 24.70 25.29
CA ALA A 4 19.16 24.21 24.63
C ALA A 4 19.11 22.70 24.84
N ARG A 5 18.02 22.23 25.46
CA ARG A 5 17.77 20.83 25.78
C ARG A 5 17.62 20.05 24.48
N THR A 6 18.73 19.51 23.96
CA THR A 6 18.70 18.50 22.91
C THR A 6 17.97 17.24 23.35
N GLY A 7 17.84 17.01 24.68
CA GLY A 7 17.12 15.88 25.23
C GLY A 7 15.61 15.87 24.96
N VAL A 8 14.94 17.03 24.85
CA VAL A 8 13.48 17.08 24.62
C VAL A 8 13.14 16.60 23.21
N PHE A 9 13.92 17.01 22.21
CA PHE A 9 13.74 16.55 20.81
C PHE A 9 14.08 15.08 20.62
N VAL A 10 15.02 14.53 21.40
CA VAL A 10 15.37 13.11 21.36
C VAL A 10 14.30 12.26 22.02
N ASP A 11 13.77 12.70 23.16
CA ASP A 11 12.71 12.00 23.88
C ASP A 11 11.43 11.91 23.03
N ASP A 12 11.01 13.04 22.45
CA ASP A 12 9.86 13.09 21.53
C ASP A 12 10.08 12.21 20.27
N TYR A 13 11.30 12.19 19.74
CA TYR A 13 11.66 11.31 18.62
C TYR A 13 11.66 9.84 19.02
N LEU A 14 12.19 9.49 20.20
CA LEU A 14 12.23 8.12 20.70
C LEU A 14 10.81 7.60 20.99
N ASP A 15 9.94 8.45 21.54
CA ASP A 15 8.54 8.13 21.76
C ASP A 15 7.82 7.85 20.44
N TYR A 16 8.03 8.69 19.41
CA TYR A 16 7.49 8.43 18.06
C TYR A 16 8.12 7.19 17.39
N ALA A 17 9.43 7.00 17.52
CA ALA A 17 10.15 5.85 16.98
C ALA A 17 9.67 4.53 17.61
N SER A 18 9.26 4.57 18.88
CA SER A 18 8.80 3.39 19.60
C SER A 18 7.48 2.84 19.04
N THR A 19 6.63 3.70 18.45
CA THR A 19 5.34 3.29 17.87
C THR A 19 5.47 2.76 16.45
N LEU A 20 6.53 3.14 15.73
CA LEU A 20 6.75 2.80 14.32
C LEU A 20 6.73 1.29 14.05
N PRO A 21 7.48 0.41 14.76
CA PRO A 21 7.47 -1.01 14.47
C PRO A 21 6.08 -1.65 14.59
N ALA A 22 5.31 -1.24 15.61
CA ALA A 22 3.96 -1.75 15.83
C ALA A 22 2.98 -1.30 14.74
N GLU A 23 3.10 -0.05 14.29
CA GLU A 23 2.28 0.48 13.20
C GLU A 23 2.61 -0.15 11.86
N LEU A 24 3.89 -0.27 11.52
CA LEU A 24 4.33 -0.93 10.29
C LEU A 24 3.90 -2.40 10.26
N GLN A 25 4.07 -3.12 11.36
CA GLN A 25 3.65 -4.52 11.46
C GLN A 25 2.15 -4.67 11.21
N ARG A 26 1.33 -3.75 11.74
CA ARG A 26 -0.12 -3.74 11.52
C ARG A 26 -0.46 -3.56 10.04
N LEU A 27 0.14 -2.56 9.39
CA LEU A 27 -0.08 -2.29 7.96
C LEU A 27 0.30 -3.49 7.09
N LEU A 28 1.47 -4.09 7.35
CA LEU A 28 1.95 -5.25 6.60
C LEU A 28 1.06 -6.48 6.79
N ASN A 29 0.56 -6.71 8.00
CA ASN A 29 -0.40 -7.79 8.25
C ASN A 29 -1.71 -7.57 7.47
N THR A 30 -2.26 -6.35 7.50
CA THR A 30 -3.47 -6.03 6.73
C THR A 30 -3.24 -6.19 5.23
N ILE A 31 -2.11 -5.71 4.69
CA ILE A 31 -1.76 -5.89 3.27
C ILE A 31 -1.73 -7.37 2.90
N ARG A 32 -1.15 -8.21 3.75
CA ARG A 32 -1.09 -9.66 3.53
C ARG A 32 -2.47 -10.30 3.55
N GLU A 33 -3.32 -9.96 4.52
CA GLU A 33 -4.69 -10.49 4.59
C GLU A 33 -5.51 -10.11 3.35
N LEU A 34 -5.41 -8.85 2.92
CA LEU A 34 -6.05 -8.40 1.69
C LEU A 34 -5.45 -9.07 0.45
N ASP A 35 -4.14 -9.35 0.42
CA ASP A 35 -3.49 -10.09 -0.67
C ASP A 35 -4.07 -11.49 -0.81
N GLU A 36 -4.07 -12.26 0.29
CA GLU A 36 -4.61 -13.61 0.33
C GLU A 36 -6.09 -13.65 -0.12
N ARG A 37 -6.91 -12.69 0.37
CA ARG A 37 -8.32 -12.58 -0.02
C ARG A 37 -8.50 -12.21 -1.51
N SER A 38 -7.76 -11.22 -2.00
CA SER A 38 -7.82 -10.79 -3.41
C SER A 38 -7.39 -11.91 -4.36
N GLN A 39 -6.33 -12.65 -4.03
CA GLN A 39 -5.84 -13.78 -4.82
C GLN A 39 -6.85 -14.92 -4.88
N SER A 40 -7.48 -15.24 -3.74
CA SER A 40 -8.54 -16.25 -3.68
C SER A 40 -9.70 -15.90 -4.62
N MET A 41 -10.16 -14.65 -4.57
CA MET A 41 -11.23 -14.14 -5.41
C MET A 41 -10.85 -14.15 -6.90
N ILE A 42 -9.65 -13.68 -7.26
CA ILE A 42 -9.15 -13.71 -8.65
C ILE A 42 -9.12 -15.15 -9.19
N ASN A 43 -8.67 -16.11 -8.38
CA ASN A 43 -8.60 -17.51 -8.78
C ASN A 43 -10.00 -18.12 -8.97
N GLN A 44 -10.94 -17.83 -8.07
CA GLN A 44 -12.33 -18.25 -8.19
C GLN A 44 -12.97 -17.67 -9.46
N THR A 45 -12.89 -16.35 -9.64
CA THR A 45 -13.42 -15.65 -10.82
C THR A 45 -12.82 -16.23 -12.10
N ARG A 46 -11.51 -16.49 -12.14
CA ARG A 46 -10.84 -17.10 -13.30
C ARG A 46 -11.41 -18.49 -13.63
N GLN A 47 -11.76 -19.30 -12.63
CA GLN A 47 -12.40 -20.59 -12.85
C GLN A 47 -13.83 -20.43 -13.38
N GLN A 48 -14.61 -19.51 -12.81
CA GLN A 48 -15.97 -19.19 -13.28
C GLN A 48 -15.96 -18.69 -14.73
N THR A 49 -15.05 -17.77 -15.09
CA THR A 49 -14.90 -17.27 -16.46
C THR A 49 -14.55 -18.41 -17.44
N LYS A 50 -13.65 -19.33 -17.07
CA LYS A 50 -13.33 -20.49 -17.91
C LYS A 50 -14.54 -21.37 -18.15
N TYR A 51 -15.35 -21.60 -17.12
CA TYR A 51 -16.57 -22.38 -17.22
C TYR A 51 -17.59 -21.70 -18.15
N CYS A 52 -17.85 -20.39 -17.99
CA CYS A 52 -18.72 -19.62 -18.89
C CYS A 52 -18.26 -19.70 -20.36
N LEU A 53 -16.97 -19.51 -20.62
CA LEU A 53 -16.43 -19.61 -21.99
C LEU A 53 -16.51 -21.03 -22.55
N GLY A 54 -16.34 -22.05 -21.71
CA GLY A 54 -16.49 -23.46 -22.09
C GLY A 54 -17.93 -23.82 -22.46
N LEU A 55 -18.91 -23.32 -21.70
CA LEU A 55 -20.34 -23.52 -21.99
C LEU A 55 -20.77 -22.87 -23.31
N SER A 56 -20.23 -21.69 -23.62
CA SER A 56 -20.50 -21.01 -24.89
C SER A 56 -20.07 -21.84 -26.12
N SER A 57 -19.16 -22.81 -25.97
CA SER A 57 -18.73 -23.72 -27.04
C SER A 57 -19.63 -24.96 -27.22
N GLN A 58 -20.47 -25.28 -26.23
CA GLN A 58 -21.30 -26.50 -26.20
C GLN A 58 -22.80 -26.26 -26.44
N SER A 59 -23.26 -25.00 -26.53
CA SER A 59 -24.68 -24.64 -26.67
C SER A 59 -25.38 -25.15 -27.94
N SER A 60 -24.70 -25.90 -28.81
CA SER A 60 -25.27 -26.51 -30.02
C SER A 60 -25.95 -27.88 -29.80
N LYS A 61 -26.00 -28.42 -28.56
CA LYS A 61 -26.58 -29.76 -28.31
C LYS A 61 -27.51 -29.80 -27.07
N LYS A 62 -28.81 -29.65 -27.35
CA LYS A 62 -29.93 -30.34 -26.68
C LYS A 62 -30.03 -30.13 -25.13
N GLY A 63 -30.31 -28.91 -24.71
CA GLY A 63 -30.75 -28.54 -23.35
C GLY A 63 -31.87 -27.49 -23.42
N ASN A 64 -32.64 -27.27 -22.35
CA ASN A 64 -33.70 -26.26 -22.28
C ASN A 64 -33.05 -24.86 -22.30
N PRO A 65 -33.10 -24.11 -23.42
CA PRO A 65 -32.23 -22.96 -23.65
C PRO A 65 -32.48 -21.80 -22.69
N GLU A 66 -33.71 -21.63 -22.19
CA GLU A 66 -34.06 -20.48 -21.36
C GLU A 66 -33.54 -20.57 -19.91
N GLU A 67 -33.52 -21.76 -19.31
CA GLU A 67 -32.98 -21.93 -17.94
C GLU A 67 -31.46 -21.80 -17.93
N ASP A 68 -30.79 -22.33 -18.96
CA ASP A 68 -29.34 -22.22 -19.14
C ASP A 68 -28.92 -20.76 -19.40
N GLU A 69 -29.72 -19.99 -20.14
CA GLU A 69 -29.46 -18.57 -20.41
C GLU A 69 -29.60 -17.71 -19.14
N VAL A 70 -30.63 -17.95 -18.31
CA VAL A 70 -30.80 -17.25 -17.03
C VAL A 70 -29.67 -17.59 -16.04
N ALA A 71 -29.27 -18.87 -15.96
CA ALA A 71 -28.17 -19.29 -15.12
C ALA A 71 -26.81 -18.72 -15.59
N PHE A 72 -26.61 -18.65 -16.90
CA PHE A 72 -25.42 -18.05 -17.51
C PHE A 72 -25.34 -16.55 -17.23
N GLU A 73 -26.43 -15.82 -17.43
CA GLU A 73 -26.47 -14.37 -17.19
C GLU A 73 -26.26 -14.04 -15.71
N LYS A 74 -26.83 -14.86 -14.80
CA LYS A 74 -26.54 -14.74 -13.36
C LYS A 74 -25.05 -14.94 -13.08
N MET A 75 -24.46 -16.00 -13.63
CA MET A 75 -23.04 -16.28 -13.42
C MET A 75 -22.13 -15.17 -13.97
N ARG A 76 -22.51 -14.56 -15.09
CA ARG A 76 -21.80 -13.41 -15.65
C ARG A 76 -21.83 -12.21 -14.69
N LYS A 77 -22.99 -11.88 -14.12
CA LYS A 77 -23.11 -10.81 -13.13
C LYS A 77 -22.29 -11.08 -11.87
N ASP A 78 -22.27 -12.35 -11.42
CA ASP A 78 -21.44 -12.76 -10.28
C ASP A 78 -19.93 -12.60 -10.59
N ILE A 79 -19.50 -12.91 -11.82
CA ILE A 79 -18.12 -12.69 -12.29
C ILE A 79 -17.78 -11.20 -12.27
N GLU A 80 -18.62 -10.36 -12.85
CA GLU A 80 -18.41 -8.90 -12.90
C GLU A 80 -18.31 -8.32 -11.48
N ALA A 81 -19.24 -8.67 -10.58
CA ALA A 81 -19.20 -8.26 -9.19
C ALA A 81 -17.93 -8.74 -8.46
N ASN A 82 -17.49 -9.98 -8.69
CA ASN A 82 -16.26 -10.50 -8.10
C ASN A 82 -15.00 -9.81 -8.66
N GLN A 83 -15.01 -9.39 -9.92
CA GLN A 83 -13.91 -8.60 -10.50
C GLN A 83 -13.82 -7.22 -9.85
N ASP A 84 -14.95 -6.53 -9.69
CA ASP A 84 -15.01 -5.22 -9.02
C ASP A 84 -14.55 -5.32 -7.56
N ASN A 85 -15.00 -6.35 -6.84
CA ASN A 85 -14.57 -6.59 -5.46
C ASN A 85 -13.06 -6.89 -5.37
N ALA A 86 -12.53 -7.71 -6.28
CA ALA A 86 -11.09 -8.01 -6.32
C ALA A 86 -10.27 -6.74 -6.64
N LEU A 87 -10.75 -5.89 -7.55
CA LEU A 87 -10.13 -4.62 -7.87
C LEU A 87 -10.12 -3.69 -6.65
N SER A 88 -11.24 -3.56 -5.94
CA SER A 88 -11.34 -2.76 -4.71
C SER A 88 -10.31 -3.19 -3.66
N LEU A 89 -10.19 -4.50 -3.41
CA LEU A 89 -9.20 -5.04 -2.46
C LEU A 89 -7.76 -4.76 -2.93
N CYS A 90 -7.49 -4.89 -4.23
CA CYS A 90 -6.18 -4.57 -4.80
C CYS A 90 -5.84 -3.08 -4.67
N THR A 91 -6.79 -2.19 -4.87
CA THR A 91 -6.60 -0.75 -4.67
C THR A 91 -6.28 -0.43 -3.21
N GLU A 92 -7.04 -1.00 -2.27
CA GLU A 92 -6.79 -0.78 -0.83
C GLU A 92 -5.40 -1.26 -0.41
N LYS A 93 -4.94 -2.41 -0.92
CA LYS A 93 -3.56 -2.89 -0.69
C LYS A 93 -2.50 -1.90 -1.15
N VAL A 94 -2.69 -1.29 -2.32
CA VAL A 94 -1.75 -0.30 -2.85
C VAL A 94 -1.71 0.93 -1.94
N LEU A 95 -2.87 1.40 -1.46
CA LEU A 95 -2.95 2.53 -0.54
C LEU A 95 -2.27 2.23 0.81
N LEU A 96 -2.47 1.04 1.36
CA LEU A 96 -1.79 0.61 2.60
C LEU A 96 -0.28 0.46 2.40
N ALA A 97 0.17 -0.07 1.25
CA ALA A 97 1.58 -0.17 0.93
C ALA A 97 2.22 1.22 0.78
N GLN A 98 1.51 2.17 0.18
CA GLN A 98 1.94 3.56 0.12
C GLN A 98 2.03 4.16 1.52
N GLN A 99 1.03 3.96 2.38
CA GLN A 99 1.07 4.42 3.77
C GLN A 99 2.27 3.84 4.54
N ALA A 100 2.55 2.55 4.38
CA ALA A 100 3.71 1.91 5.00
C ALA A 100 5.03 2.50 4.48
N PHE A 101 5.11 2.78 3.18
CA PHE A 101 6.27 3.42 2.57
C PHE A 101 6.47 4.85 3.09
N ASP A 102 5.40 5.65 3.13
CA ASP A 102 5.44 7.03 3.62
C ASP A 102 5.85 7.07 5.08
N LEU A 103 5.34 6.15 5.91
CA LEU A 103 5.72 6.02 7.31
C LEU A 103 7.22 5.77 7.49
N VAL A 104 7.81 4.85 6.71
CA VAL A 104 9.26 4.55 6.73
C VAL A 104 10.07 5.71 6.16
N SER A 105 9.56 6.36 5.11
CA SER A 105 10.19 7.51 4.47
C SER A 105 10.25 8.71 5.41
N CYS A 106 9.14 9.05 6.08
CA CYS A 106 9.09 10.09 7.10
C CYS A 106 10.09 9.82 8.22
N PHE A 107 10.16 8.59 8.74
CA PHE A 107 11.12 8.24 9.79
C PHE A 107 12.58 8.40 9.34
N SER A 108 12.88 8.00 8.11
CA SER A 108 14.23 8.11 7.54
C SER A 108 14.65 9.57 7.33
N ASN A 109 13.73 10.41 6.84
CA ASN A 109 13.96 11.84 6.64
C ASN A 109 14.06 12.60 7.97
N PHE A 110 13.24 12.25 8.97
CA PHE A 110 13.33 12.82 10.32
C PHE A 110 14.68 12.52 10.97
N ASN A 111 15.26 11.35 10.70
CA ASN A 111 16.62 11.01 11.11
C ASN A 111 17.64 12.01 10.55
N PHE A 112 17.53 12.42 9.28
CA PHE A 112 18.43 13.44 8.72
C PHE A 112 18.11 14.85 9.24
N ASP A 113 16.85 15.26 9.28
CA ASP A 113 16.44 16.62 9.68
C ASP A 113 16.69 16.92 11.17
N CYS A 114 16.66 15.91 12.05
CA CYS A 114 17.07 16.08 13.45
C CYS A 114 18.58 15.88 13.67
N LEU A 115 19.24 15.01 12.89
CA LEU A 115 20.67 14.74 13.05
C LEU A 115 21.54 15.90 12.52
N ILE A 116 21.14 16.57 11.43
CA ILE A 116 21.85 17.74 10.85
C ILE A 116 22.00 18.89 11.88
N PRO A 117 20.94 19.40 12.54
CA PRO A 117 21.07 20.47 13.54
C PRO A 117 21.74 19.98 14.83
N MET A 118 21.62 18.69 15.18
CA MET A 118 22.30 18.15 16.36
C MET A 118 23.83 18.03 16.14
N LEU A 119 24.28 17.59 14.96
CA LEU A 119 25.69 17.56 14.57
C LEU A 119 26.28 18.98 14.47
N CYS A 120 25.52 19.94 13.92
CA CYS A 120 25.90 21.36 13.91
C CYS A 120 26.08 21.94 15.32
N SER A 121 25.26 21.51 16.29
CA SER A 121 25.33 22.00 17.68
C SER A 121 26.50 21.43 18.49
N ILE A 122 27.07 20.29 18.07
CA ILE A 122 28.22 19.64 18.73
C ILE A 122 29.56 20.11 18.09
N GLY A 123 29.52 21.03 17.12
CA GLY A 123 30.72 21.57 16.48
C GLY A 123 31.42 20.58 15.53
N VAL A 124 30.76 19.48 15.18
CA VAL A 124 31.22 18.58 14.13
C VAL A 124 30.87 19.25 12.81
N HIS A 125 31.89 19.80 12.14
CA HIS A 125 31.74 20.45 10.83
C HIS A 125 31.13 19.45 9.83
N CYS A 126 29.83 19.57 9.61
CA CYS A 126 29.09 18.69 8.72
C CYS A 126 29.34 19.15 7.27
N PRO A 127 30.05 18.38 6.42
CA PRO A 127 30.32 18.78 5.04
C PRO A 127 29.05 18.81 4.17
N ILE A 128 27.90 18.39 4.71
CA ILE A 128 26.61 18.32 4.02
C ILE A 128 25.97 19.71 3.84
N SER A 129 26.46 20.75 4.53
CA SER A 129 25.98 22.12 4.27
C SER A 129 26.28 22.60 2.84
N SER A 130 27.18 21.91 2.10
CA SER A 130 27.42 22.15 0.68
C SER A 130 26.48 21.38 -0.26
N CYS A 131 25.69 20.41 0.23
CA CYS A 131 24.83 19.56 -0.60
C CYS A 131 23.40 20.11 -0.75
N ILE A 132 22.89 20.88 0.21
CA ILE A 132 21.53 21.46 0.13
C ILE A 132 21.49 22.72 -0.75
N ALA A 133 22.64 23.36 -1.01
CA ALA A 133 22.73 24.57 -1.84
C ALA A 133 22.70 24.32 -3.37
N LEU A 134 22.44 23.08 -3.83
CA LEU A 134 22.49 22.71 -5.26
C LEU A 134 21.14 22.35 -5.89
N SER A 135 20.01 22.61 -5.22
CA SER A 135 18.72 22.61 -5.91
C SER A 135 18.47 24.00 -6.51
N PRO A 136 18.41 24.15 -7.85
CA PRO A 136 18.07 25.42 -8.46
C PRO A 136 16.61 25.78 -8.15
N PRO A 137 16.26 27.08 -8.04
CA PRO A 137 14.88 27.48 -7.91
C PRO A 137 14.11 27.06 -9.16
N VAL A 138 13.01 26.33 -8.97
CA VAL A 138 11.98 26.12 -10.00
C VAL A 138 11.34 27.48 -10.23
N ASN A 139 11.77 28.17 -11.28
CA ASN A 139 11.13 29.39 -11.77
C ASN A 139 9.76 29.05 -12.37
N ALA A 140 8.75 29.81 -11.95
CA ALA A 140 7.54 30.08 -12.72
C ALA A 140 7.85 31.07 -13.85
#